data_AF-A0A3A9FHJ8-F1
#
_entry.id   AF-A0A3A9FHJ8-F1
#
_cell.length_a   1.000
_cell.length_b   1.000
_cell.length_c   1.000
_cell.angle_alpha   90.00
_cell.angle_beta   90.00
_cell.angle_gamma   90.00
#
_symmetry.space_group_name_H-M   'P 1'
#
loop_
_entity.id
_entity.type
_entity.pdbx_description
1 polymer ?
#
loop_
_entity_poly.entity_id
_entity_poly.type
_entity_poly.pdbx_seq_one_letter_code
_entity_poly.pdbx_strand_id
1 'polypeptide(L)'
;MKRNYSGVWKGFAIVFAAVIYSILLFAFKKNFNLASWIAYGYTMVAFLVLLAGVCFQSGSEKAYPMFDLAASGLSCIYFCVQFILGGIAAMAIPDLSTKTAGLVGLLLLSVYVVIVLVFRAGTSSVQGQDDIDGRKVMDQQLLVAEIDTIETFVAETQLREKLSTLRDLLRYSDPLGQTALADLEERIRHNITLLREEAEEGENEKISVRIDRLQRLLAERNQKCRALKK
;
A
#
# COMPACT_ATOMS: atom_id res chain seq x y z
N MET A 1 -23.70 4.02 6.78
CA MET A 1 -22.28 4.36 7.03
C MET A 1 -22.06 4.52 8.54
N LYS A 2 -21.48 3.52 9.23
CA LYS A 2 -21.10 3.66 10.65
C LYS A 2 -19.77 4.40 10.71
N ARG A 3 -19.80 5.67 11.10
CA ARG A 3 -18.61 6.51 11.31
C ARG A 3 -17.82 5.89 12.48
N ASN A 4 -16.62 5.39 12.21
CA ASN A 4 -15.83 4.66 13.20
C ASN A 4 -15.19 5.67 14.18
N TYR A 5 -15.86 5.95 15.31
CA TYR A 5 -15.41 6.91 16.33
C TYR A 5 -14.20 6.44 17.15
N SER A 6 -13.68 5.24 16.88
CA SER A 6 -12.61 4.62 17.66
C SER A 6 -11.28 5.39 17.60
N GLY A 7 -10.94 6.01 16.47
CA GLY A 7 -9.74 6.85 16.36
C GLY A 7 -9.82 8.14 17.18
N VAL A 8 -10.98 8.79 17.18
CA VAL A 8 -11.22 10.03 17.93
C VAL A 8 -11.10 9.78 19.44
N TRP A 9 -11.69 8.68 19.93
CA TRP A 9 -11.59 8.30 21.34
C TRP A 9 -10.14 8.03 21.78
N LYS A 10 -9.35 7.34 20.94
CA LYS A 10 -7.92 7.12 21.21
C LYS A 10 -7.14 8.43 21.29
N GLY A 11 -7.41 9.38 20.39
CA GLY A 11 -6.79 10.71 20.43
C GLY A 11 -7.08 11.45 21.73
N PHE A 12 -8.36 11.47 22.16
CA PHE A 12 -8.74 12.05 23.45
C PHE A 12 -8.05 11.37 24.63
N ALA A 13 -7.94 10.04 24.63
CA ALA A 13 -7.25 9.30 25.68
C ALA A 13 -5.75 9.68 25.79
N ILE A 14 -5.07 9.87 24.65
CA ILE A 14 -3.65 10.27 24.63
C ILE A 14 -3.47 11.69 25.20
N VAL A 15 -4.32 12.64 24.79
CA VAL A 15 -4.29 14.01 25.31
C VAL A 15 -4.57 14.03 26.81
N PHE A 16 -5.56 13.27 27.26
CA PHE A 16 -5.89 13.15 28.68
C PHE A 16 -4.73 12.56 29.48
N ALA A 17 -4.05 11.53 28.97
CA ALA A 17 -2.85 10.97 29.58
C ALA A 17 -1.69 11.99 29.66
N ALA A 18 -1.49 12.82 28.63
CA ALA A 18 -0.46 13.87 28.63
C ALA A 18 -0.75 14.96 29.68
N VAL A 19 -2.03 15.31 29.87
CA VAL A 19 -2.47 16.25 30.91
C VAL A 19 -2.24 15.66 32.30
N ILE A 20 -2.67 14.41 32.54
CA ILE A 20 -2.43 13.71 33.82
C ILE A 20 -0.93 13.65 34.12
N TYR A 21 -0.12 13.26 33.15
CA TYR A 21 1.33 13.20 33.30
C TYR A 21 1.91 14.56 33.70
N SER A 22 1.47 15.65 33.05
CA SER A 22 1.93 17.00 33.37
C SER A 22 1.53 17.41 34.80
N ILE A 23 0.30 17.14 35.21
CA ILE A 23 -0.19 17.42 36.57
C ILE A 23 0.62 16.65 37.61
N LEU A 24 0.81 15.33 37.41
CA LEU A 24 1.60 14.49 38.31
C LEU A 24 3.05 14.99 38.41
N LEU A 25 3.66 15.31 37.27
CA LEU A 25 5.04 15.76 37.21
C LEU A 25 5.26 17.07 37.98
N PHE A 26 4.34 18.04 37.86
CA PHE A 26 4.40 19.28 38.65
C PHE A 26 4.04 19.08 40.14
N ALA A 27 3.21 18.09 40.47
CA ALA A 27 2.88 17.77 41.85
C ALA A 27 4.04 17.09 42.60
N PHE A 28 4.75 16.17 41.94
CA PHE A 28 5.86 15.41 42.54
C PHE A 28 7.17 16.19 42.60
N LYS A 29 7.48 17.01 41.59
CA LYS A 29 8.74 17.73 41.51
C LYS A 29 8.54 19.24 41.68
N LYS A 30 8.86 19.75 42.87
CA LYS A 30 8.69 21.18 43.20
C LYS A 30 9.75 22.09 42.56
N ASN A 31 10.95 21.57 42.29
CA ASN A 31 12.06 22.33 41.71
C ASN A 31 12.44 21.78 40.33
N PHE A 32 12.17 22.56 39.27
CA PHE A 32 12.51 22.19 37.90
C PHE A 32 13.87 22.75 37.48
N ASN A 33 14.83 21.86 37.30
CA ASN A 33 16.11 22.18 36.67
C ASN A 33 15.97 22.17 35.15
N LEU A 34 16.88 22.86 34.44
CA LEU A 34 16.89 22.95 32.97
C LEU A 34 16.89 21.57 32.29
N ALA A 35 17.58 20.58 32.88
CA ALA A 35 17.60 19.21 32.38
C ALA A 35 16.22 18.54 32.43
N SER A 36 15.43 18.83 33.47
CA SER A 36 14.06 18.31 33.62
C SER A 36 13.10 18.95 32.62
N TRP A 37 13.29 20.23 32.29
CA TRP A 37 12.54 20.89 31.21
C TRP A 37 12.82 20.27 29.84
N ILE A 38 14.09 20.00 29.55
CA ILE A 38 14.49 19.34 28.29
C ILE A 38 13.87 17.94 28.20
N ALA A 39 13.99 17.14 29.27
CA ALA A 39 13.41 15.80 29.32
C ALA A 39 11.88 15.83 29.16
N TYR A 40 11.19 16.75 29.84
CA TYR A 40 9.76 16.97 29.69
C TYR A 40 9.39 17.32 28.24
N GLY A 41 10.14 18.21 27.60
CA GLY A 41 9.93 18.60 26.20
C GLY A 41 9.99 17.40 25.26
N TYR A 42 11.01 16.54 25.38
CA TYR A 42 11.10 15.33 24.55
C TYR A 42 9.98 14.33 24.84
N THR A 43 9.55 14.17 26.10
CA THR A 43 8.41 13.30 26.42
C THR A 43 7.11 13.85 25.82
N MET A 44 6.92 15.18 25.80
CA MET A 44 5.79 15.82 25.11
C MET A 44 5.84 15.60 23.59
N VAL A 45 7.02 15.66 22.97
CA VAL A 45 7.18 15.30 21.55
C VAL A 45 6.74 13.85 21.31
N ALA A 46 7.06 12.91 22.20
CA ALA A 46 6.59 11.53 22.05
C ALA A 46 5.06 11.39 22.16
N PHE A 47 4.40 12.15 23.03
CA PHE A 47 2.92 12.23 23.04
C PHE A 47 2.36 12.80 21.73
N LEU A 48 2.98 13.84 21.18
CA LEU A 48 2.58 14.42 19.89
C LEU A 48 2.77 13.43 18.74
N VAL A 49 3.84 12.63 18.75
CA VAL A 49 4.08 11.56 17.76
C VAL A 49 2.97 10.49 17.82
N LEU A 50 2.57 10.06 19.01
CA LEU A 50 1.44 9.13 19.17
C LEU A 50 0.12 9.74 18.68
N LEU A 51 -0.14 11.00 19.04
CA LEU A 51 -1.35 11.71 18.62
C LEU A 51 -1.39 11.87 17.10
N ALA A 52 -0.26 12.25 16.49
CA ALA A 52 -0.11 12.33 15.05
C ALA A 52 -0.40 10.96 14.41
N GLY A 53 0.15 9.87 14.95
CA GLY A 53 -0.13 8.51 14.47
C GLY A 53 -1.63 8.20 14.43
N VAL A 54 -2.37 8.54 15.49
CA VAL A 54 -3.84 8.32 15.54
C VAL A 54 -4.62 9.27 14.63
N CYS A 55 -4.19 10.53 14.48
CA CYS A 55 -4.86 11.51 13.62
C CYS A 55 -4.62 11.23 12.13
N PHE A 56 -3.41 10.77 11.77
CA PHE A 56 -3.03 10.44 10.38
C PHE A 56 -3.38 9.00 9.99
N GLN A 57 -3.80 8.15 10.94
CA GLN A 57 -4.55 6.91 10.70
C GLN A 57 -5.97 7.22 10.19
N SER A 58 -6.06 7.92 9.06
CA SER A 58 -7.33 8.18 8.39
C SER A 58 -7.82 6.88 7.74
N GLY A 59 -9.03 6.47 8.12
CA GLY A 59 -9.71 5.22 7.78
C GLY A 59 -10.10 5.07 6.31
N SER A 60 -9.12 5.19 5.42
CA SER A 60 -9.21 4.63 4.08
C SER A 60 -9.09 3.11 4.22
N GLU A 61 -9.93 2.38 3.48
CA GLU A 61 -9.71 0.99 3.13
C GLU A 61 -8.35 0.91 2.40
N LYS A 62 -7.26 0.89 3.17
CA LYS A 62 -5.91 0.85 2.63
C LYS A 62 -5.60 -0.60 2.28
N ALA A 63 -5.04 -0.80 1.09
CA ALA A 63 -4.57 -2.09 0.60
C ALA A 63 -3.62 -2.84 1.57
N TYR A 64 -2.99 -2.16 2.55
CA TYR A 64 -2.05 -2.75 3.51
C TYR A 64 -2.35 -2.35 4.96
N PRO A 65 -3.30 -3.01 5.64
CA PRO A 65 -3.59 -2.78 7.06
C PRO A 65 -2.40 -3.11 7.99
N MET A 66 -1.51 -4.01 7.56
CA MET A 66 -0.31 -4.39 8.34
C MET A 66 0.72 -3.26 8.46
N PHE A 67 0.82 -2.38 7.47
CA PHE A 67 1.79 -1.28 7.50
C PHE A 67 1.43 -0.24 8.56
N ASP A 68 0.15 0.10 8.65
CA ASP A 68 -0.34 1.06 9.63
C ASP A 68 -0.18 0.51 11.06
N LEU A 69 -0.37 -0.81 11.23
CA LEU A 69 -0.12 -1.50 12.49
C LEU A 69 1.37 -1.46 12.90
N ALA A 70 2.28 -1.70 11.96
CA ALA A 70 3.72 -1.68 12.22
C ALA A 70 4.24 -0.26 12.56
N ALA A 71 3.78 0.77 11.82
CA ALA A 71 4.12 2.17 12.11
C ALA A 71 3.57 2.63 13.48
N SER A 72 2.35 2.19 13.82
CA SER A 72 1.76 2.42 15.15
C SER A 72 2.56 1.72 16.25
N GLY A 73 2.99 0.48 16.02
CA GLY A 73 3.79 -0.29 16.96
C GLY A 73 5.14 0.36 17.25
N LEU A 74 5.83 0.84 16.21
CA LEU A 74 7.10 1.54 16.34
C LEU A 74 6.97 2.84 17.16
N SER A 75 5.90 3.61 16.92
CA SER A 75 5.61 4.84 17.67
C SER A 75 5.29 4.56 19.13
N CYS A 76 4.61 3.44 19.43
CA CYS A 76 4.35 2.97 20.79
C CYS A 76 5.65 2.58 21.51
N ILE A 77 6.54 1.83 20.85
CA ILE A 77 7.86 1.46 21.41
C ILE A 77 8.68 2.70 21.73
N TYR A 78 8.77 3.64 20.78
CA TYR A 78 9.46 4.92 20.99
C TYR A 78 8.89 5.67 22.18
N PHE A 79 7.56 5.78 22.28
CA PHE A 79 6.90 6.42 23.41
C PHE A 79 7.23 5.74 24.74
N CYS A 80 7.14 4.40 24.83
CA CYS A 80 7.45 3.68 26.06
C CYS A 80 8.89 3.91 26.52
N VAL A 81 9.86 3.83 25.58
CA VAL A 81 11.27 4.06 25.88
C VAL A 81 11.51 5.51 26.32
N GLN A 82 10.94 6.48 25.59
CA GLN A 82 11.07 7.91 25.92
C GLN A 82 10.39 8.26 27.24
N PHE A 83 9.25 7.64 27.55
CA PHE A 83 8.52 7.85 28.79
C PHE A 83 9.28 7.30 29.99
N ILE A 84 9.87 6.11 29.87
CA ILE A 84 10.68 5.52 30.95
C ILE A 84 11.97 6.34 31.17
N LEU A 85 12.71 6.64 30.10
CA LEU A 85 14.01 7.31 30.21
C LEU A 85 13.86 8.81 30.53
N GLY A 86 12.99 9.51 29.80
CA GLY A 86 12.79 10.95 29.95
C GLY A 86 11.76 11.33 31.02
N GLY A 87 10.70 10.54 31.19
CA GLY A 87 9.64 10.83 32.17
C GLY A 87 9.94 10.31 33.57
N ILE A 88 10.43 9.08 33.69
CA ILE A 88 10.66 8.45 35.01
C ILE A 88 12.11 8.63 35.45
N ALA A 89 13.08 8.15 34.67
CA ALA A 89 14.48 8.15 35.08
C ALA A 89 15.08 9.56 35.20
N ALA A 90 14.81 10.45 34.25
CA ALA A 90 15.29 11.83 34.33
C ALA A 90 14.64 12.66 35.45
N MET A 91 13.52 12.20 36.01
CA MET A 91 12.86 12.84 37.14
C MET A 91 13.33 12.27 38.48
N ALA A 92 13.66 10.97 38.54
CA ALA A 92 14.20 10.30 39.72
C ALA A 92 15.64 10.71 40.05
N ILE A 93 16.41 11.18 39.07
CA ILE A 93 17.81 11.59 39.25
C ILE A 93 17.87 13.11 39.52
N PRO A 94 18.23 13.55 40.74
CA PRO A 94 18.21 14.97 41.11
C PRO A 94 19.28 15.82 40.39
N ASP A 95 20.45 15.25 40.09
CA ASP A 95 21.59 15.97 39.48
C ASP A 95 21.87 15.56 38.02
N LEU A 96 20.80 15.37 37.24
CA LEU A 96 20.97 15.03 35.83
C LEU A 96 21.58 16.20 35.05
N SER A 97 22.73 15.97 34.43
CA SER A 97 23.38 16.96 33.56
C SER A 97 22.49 17.28 32.35
N THR A 98 22.37 18.57 32.04
CA THR A 98 21.60 19.10 30.90
C THR A 98 22.06 18.51 29.57
N LYS A 99 23.38 18.33 29.42
CA LYS A 99 23.99 17.74 28.23
C LYS A 99 23.56 16.28 28.04
N THR A 100 23.54 15.50 29.11
CA THR A 100 23.14 14.09 29.07
C THR A 100 21.67 13.93 28.74
N ALA A 101 20.80 14.73 29.38
CA ALA A 101 19.36 14.73 29.10
C ALA A 101 19.06 15.07 27.63
N GLY A 102 19.71 16.12 27.11
CA GLY A 102 19.57 16.53 25.71
C GLY A 102 20.10 15.48 24.74
N LEU A 103 21.29 14.91 24.99
CA LEU A 103 21.91 13.93 24.11
C LEU A 103 21.07 12.65 23.98
N VAL A 104 20.56 12.14 25.10
CA VAL A 104 19.70 10.93 25.11
C VAL A 104 18.39 11.19 24.38
N GLY A 105 17.71 12.30 24.65
CA GLY A 105 16.45 12.65 23.98
C GLY A 105 16.63 12.85 22.47
N LEU A 106 17.70 13.55 22.08
CA LEU A 106 18.03 13.76 20.66
C LEU A 106 18.36 12.46 19.94
N LEU A 107 19.12 11.56 20.57
CA LEU A 107 19.49 10.27 20.00
C LEU A 107 18.27 9.37 19.81
N LEU A 108 17.37 9.30 20.79
CA LEU A 108 16.14 8.51 20.67
C LEU A 108 15.24 9.05 19.55
N LEU A 109 15.08 10.37 19.48
CA LEU A 109 14.28 11.01 18.45
C LEU A 109 14.88 10.79 17.05
N SER A 110 16.19 10.93 16.89
CA SER A 110 16.85 10.77 15.60
C SER A 110 16.76 9.34 15.08
N VAL A 111 16.99 8.34 15.95
CA VAL A 111 16.82 6.92 15.61
C VAL A 111 15.39 6.64 15.18
N TYR A 112 14.39 7.14 15.92
CA TYR A 112 12.98 6.99 15.54
C TYR A 112 12.69 7.58 14.16
N VAL A 113 13.14 8.81 13.89
CA VAL A 113 12.93 9.48 12.60
C VAL A 113 13.55 8.69 11.44
N VAL A 114 14.78 8.20 11.61
CA VAL A 114 15.46 7.39 10.57
C VAL A 114 14.68 6.12 10.26
N ILE A 115 14.25 5.38 11.29
CA ILE A 115 13.49 4.14 11.10
C ILE A 115 12.18 4.43 10.37
N VAL A 116 11.44 5.48 10.76
CA VAL A 116 10.20 5.86 10.08
C VAL A 116 10.43 6.24 8.62
N LEU A 117 11.52 6.94 8.31
CA LEU A 117 11.87 7.31 6.93
C LEU A 117 12.17 6.07 6.08
N VAL A 118 13.00 5.15 6.58
CA VAL A 118 13.31 3.89 5.89
C VAL A 118 12.03 3.08 5.67
N PHE A 119 11.17 3.00 6.68
CA PHE A 119 9.92 2.25 6.61
C PHE A 119 8.95 2.86 5.58
N ARG A 120 8.85 4.20 5.51
CA ARG A 120 8.06 4.90 4.49
C ARG A 120 8.61 4.77 3.07
N ALA A 121 9.93 4.81 2.92
CA ALA A 121 10.59 4.62 1.63
C ALA A 121 10.33 3.20 1.09
N GLY A 122 10.44 2.18 1.94
CA GLY A 122 10.15 0.80 1.56
C GLY A 122 8.72 0.59 1.05
N THR A 123 7.73 1.26 1.66
CA THR A 123 6.33 1.11 1.22
C THR A 123 5.98 1.81 -0.07
N SER A 124 6.64 2.93 -0.39
CA SER A 124 6.34 3.67 -1.62
C SER A 124 6.69 2.84 -2.85
N SER A 125 7.76 2.04 -2.75
CA SER A 125 8.17 1.10 -3.80
C SER A 125 7.19 -0.06 -3.97
N VAL A 126 6.63 -0.59 -2.87
CA VAL A 126 5.65 -1.69 -2.92
C VAL A 126 4.31 -1.22 -3.48
N GLN A 127 3.83 -0.05 -3.05
CA GLN A 127 2.58 0.54 -3.56
C GLN A 127 2.64 0.78 -5.08
N GLY A 128 3.77 1.29 -5.58
CA GLY A 128 3.96 1.48 -7.02
C GLY A 128 3.87 0.17 -7.80
N GLN A 129 4.38 -0.93 -7.24
CA GLN A 129 4.35 -2.24 -7.88
C GLN A 129 2.94 -2.84 -7.91
N ASP A 130 2.22 -2.78 -6.78
CA ASP A 130 0.89 -3.37 -6.68
C ASP A 130 -0.17 -2.58 -7.48
N ASP A 131 -0.07 -1.26 -7.59
CA ASP A 131 -0.93 -0.45 -8.46
C ASP A 131 -0.70 -0.79 -9.94
N ILE A 132 0.55 -1.03 -10.32
CA ILE A 132 0.91 -1.47 -11.66
C ILE A 132 0.31 -2.85 -11.93
N ASP A 133 0.51 -3.82 -11.04
CA ASP A 133 0.01 -5.18 -11.21
C ASP A 133 -1.53 -5.25 -11.17
N GLY A 134 -2.19 -4.40 -10.38
CA GLY A 134 -3.65 -4.26 -10.38
C GLY A 134 -4.19 -3.73 -11.72
N ARG A 135 -3.53 -2.73 -12.33
CA ARG A 135 -3.91 -2.23 -13.67
C ARG A 135 -3.78 -3.29 -14.75
N LYS A 136 -2.73 -4.11 -14.68
CA LYS A 136 -2.50 -5.23 -15.61
C LYS A 136 -3.61 -6.28 -15.57
N VAL A 137 -4.05 -6.65 -14.35
CA VAL A 137 -5.14 -7.62 -14.15
C VAL A 137 -6.48 -7.06 -14.64
N MET A 138 -6.75 -5.78 -14.38
CA MET A 138 -7.98 -5.12 -14.84
C MET A 138 -8.07 -5.07 -16.37
N ASP A 139 -6.96 -4.78 -17.05
CA ASP A 139 -6.88 -4.73 -18.51
C ASP A 139 -7.13 -6.10 -19.16
N GLN A 140 -6.66 -7.20 -18.54
CA GLN A 140 -7.00 -8.55 -19.00
C GLN A 140 -8.49 -8.88 -18.84
N GLN A 141 -9.10 -8.51 -17.71
CA GLN A 141 -10.52 -8.76 -17.48
C GLN A 141 -11.40 -8.02 -18.50
N LEU A 142 -11.00 -6.82 -18.91
CA LEU A 142 -11.67 -6.07 -19.97
C LEU A 142 -11.59 -6.81 -21.32
N LEU A 143 -10.43 -7.34 -21.69
CA LEU A 143 -10.29 -8.13 -22.92
C LEU A 143 -11.08 -9.45 -22.88
N VAL A 144 -11.17 -10.12 -21.73
CA VAL A 144 -12.04 -11.30 -21.56
C VAL A 144 -13.51 -10.91 -21.77
N ALA A 145 -13.96 -9.80 -21.18
CA ALA A 145 -15.32 -9.32 -21.33
C ALA A 145 -15.65 -8.90 -22.78
N GLU A 146 -14.67 -8.36 -23.51
CA GLU A 146 -14.81 -8.09 -24.95
C GLU A 146 -15.04 -9.39 -25.74
N ILE A 147 -14.29 -10.46 -25.46
CA ILE A 147 -14.48 -11.77 -26.11
C ILE A 147 -15.85 -12.38 -25.76
N ASP A 148 -16.30 -12.28 -24.50
CA ASP A 148 -17.65 -12.72 -24.10
C ASP A 148 -18.74 -11.95 -24.86
N THR A 149 -18.52 -10.66 -25.11
CA THR A 149 -19.45 -9.84 -25.91
C THR A 149 -19.47 -10.31 -27.37
N ILE A 150 -18.31 -10.61 -27.95
CA ILE A 150 -18.18 -11.14 -29.33
C ILE A 150 -18.92 -12.49 -29.48
N GLU A 151 -18.88 -13.35 -28.47
CA GLU A 151 -19.59 -14.66 -28.47
C GLU A 151 -21.12 -14.52 -28.63
N THR A 152 -21.68 -13.35 -28.27
CA THR A 152 -23.11 -13.06 -28.44
C THR A 152 -23.51 -12.75 -29.88
N PHE A 153 -22.59 -12.21 -30.69
CA PHE A 153 -22.84 -11.86 -32.10
C PHE A 153 -22.66 -13.05 -33.05
N VAL A 154 -21.91 -14.07 -32.64
CA VAL A 154 -21.63 -15.26 -33.46
C VAL A 154 -22.71 -16.32 -33.27
N ALA A 155 -23.48 -16.60 -34.34
CA ALA A 155 -24.52 -17.62 -34.35
C ALA A 155 -24.00 -19.05 -34.61
N GLU A 156 -22.82 -19.17 -35.22
CA GLU A 156 -22.25 -20.46 -35.64
C GLU A 156 -21.56 -21.21 -34.48
N THR A 157 -22.02 -22.43 -34.20
CA THR A 157 -21.56 -23.24 -33.06
C THR A 157 -20.06 -23.52 -33.09
N GLN A 158 -19.47 -23.71 -34.28
CA GLN A 158 -18.03 -23.98 -34.44
C GLN A 158 -17.16 -22.75 -34.11
N LEU A 159 -17.63 -21.55 -34.45
CA LEU A 159 -16.92 -20.30 -34.15
C LEU A 159 -17.02 -19.96 -32.65
N ARG A 160 -18.15 -20.28 -32.00
CA ARG A 160 -18.30 -20.16 -30.54
C ARG A 160 -17.32 -21.02 -29.77
N GLU A 161 -17.10 -22.27 -30.20
CA GLU A 161 -16.13 -23.16 -29.55
C GLU A 161 -14.69 -22.61 -29.65
N LYS A 162 -14.32 -22.07 -30.82
CA LYS A 162 -13.04 -21.39 -31.02
C LYS A 162 -12.89 -20.13 -30.15
N LEU A 163 -13.94 -19.32 -30.01
CA LEU A 163 -13.97 -18.13 -29.13
C LEU A 163 -13.86 -18.52 -27.66
N SER A 164 -14.54 -19.58 -27.22
CA SER A 164 -14.43 -20.09 -25.85
C SER A 164 -13.00 -20.53 -25.54
N THR A 165 -12.34 -21.20 -26.49
CA THR A 165 -10.93 -21.60 -26.35
C THR A 165 -10.02 -20.39 -26.24
N LEU A 166 -10.27 -19.34 -27.04
CA LEU A 166 -9.53 -18.08 -27.00
C LEU A 166 -9.71 -17.36 -25.65
N ARG A 167 -10.95 -17.31 -25.15
CA ARG A 167 -11.30 -16.77 -23.83
C ARG A 167 -10.53 -17.48 -22.72
N ASP A 168 -10.53 -18.81 -22.71
CA ASP A 168 -9.83 -19.58 -21.68
C ASP A 168 -8.32 -19.33 -21.74
N LEU A 169 -7.75 -19.29 -22.95
CA LEU A 169 -6.35 -18.91 -23.16
C LEU A 169 -6.03 -17.53 -22.60
N LEU A 170 -6.93 -16.55 -22.75
CA LEU A 170 -6.72 -15.19 -22.23
C LEU A 170 -6.90 -15.14 -20.71
N ARG A 171 -7.92 -15.82 -20.17
CA ARG A 171 -8.25 -15.86 -18.75
C ARG A 171 -7.19 -16.56 -17.91
N TYR A 172 -6.60 -17.64 -18.43
CA TYR A 172 -5.55 -18.40 -17.74
C TYR A 172 -4.13 -17.92 -18.08
N SER A 173 -4.00 -16.84 -18.87
CA SER A 173 -2.69 -16.28 -19.19
C SER A 173 -2.20 -15.30 -18.13
N ASP A 174 -0.88 -15.24 -17.96
CA ASP A 174 -0.23 -14.28 -17.05
C ASP A 174 -0.62 -12.83 -17.39
N PRO A 175 -0.76 -11.93 -16.39
CA PRO A 175 -1.05 -10.51 -16.59
C PRO A 175 -0.16 -9.83 -17.62
N LEU A 176 -0.79 -9.11 -18.54
CA LEU A 176 -0.14 -8.27 -19.55
C LEU A 176 0.65 -7.18 -18.85
N GLY A 177 1.87 -6.85 -19.27
CA GLY A 177 2.59 -5.70 -18.72
C GLY A 177 4.06 -5.93 -18.42
N GLN A 178 4.72 -6.75 -19.22
CA GLN A 178 6.17 -6.58 -19.40
C GLN A 178 6.38 -5.59 -20.55
N THR A 179 7.15 -4.53 -20.31
CA THR A 179 7.50 -3.51 -21.32
C THR A 179 8.15 -4.12 -22.56
N ALA A 180 8.87 -5.23 -22.42
CA ALA A 180 9.45 -5.99 -23.53
C ALA A 180 8.42 -6.63 -24.48
N LEU A 181 7.16 -6.76 -24.05
CA LEU A 181 6.07 -7.34 -24.84
C LEU A 181 5.04 -6.31 -25.30
N ALA A 182 5.21 -5.02 -25.01
CA ALA A 182 4.21 -3.98 -25.29
C ALA A 182 3.69 -3.96 -26.75
N ASP A 183 4.58 -4.10 -27.74
CA ASP A 183 4.21 -4.19 -29.17
C ASP A 183 3.35 -5.44 -29.47
N LEU A 184 3.60 -6.55 -28.79
CA LEU A 184 2.82 -7.79 -28.96
C LEU A 184 1.45 -7.66 -28.29
N GLU A 185 1.37 -7.00 -27.14
CA GLU A 185 0.12 -6.72 -26.42
C GLU A 185 -0.77 -5.74 -27.20
N GLU A 186 -0.19 -4.70 -27.81
CA GLU A 186 -0.90 -3.77 -28.69
C GLU A 186 -1.49 -4.49 -29.92
N ARG A 187 -0.70 -5.38 -30.54
CA ARG A 187 -1.18 -6.22 -31.65
C ARG A 187 -2.34 -7.13 -31.24
N ILE A 188 -2.29 -7.72 -30.05
CA ILE A 188 -3.40 -8.55 -29.55
C ILE A 188 -4.66 -7.68 -29.38
N ARG A 189 -4.56 -6.52 -28.73
CA ARG A 189 -5.70 -5.60 -28.53
C ARG A 189 -6.31 -5.15 -29.85
N HIS A 190 -5.47 -4.77 -30.81
CA HIS A 190 -5.92 -4.37 -32.13
C HIS A 190 -6.65 -5.51 -32.86
N ASN A 191 -6.14 -6.74 -32.77
CA ASN A 191 -6.81 -7.89 -33.38
C ASN A 191 -8.13 -8.26 -32.68
N ILE A 192 -8.27 -8.04 -31.37
CA ILE A 192 -9.55 -8.22 -30.65
C ILE A 192 -10.57 -7.14 -31.08
N THR A 193 -10.13 -5.89 -31.27
CA THR A 193 -10.99 -4.81 -31.78
C THR A 193 -11.50 -5.15 -33.18
N LEU A 194 -10.61 -5.57 -34.08
CA LEU A 194 -11.00 -6.00 -35.43
C LEU A 194 -11.89 -7.26 -35.43
N LEU A 195 -11.70 -8.17 -34.47
CA LEU A 195 -12.56 -9.35 -34.31
C LEU A 195 -13.98 -8.96 -33.93
N ARG A 196 -14.14 -7.91 -33.13
CA ARG A 196 -15.44 -7.36 -32.80
C ARG A 196 -16.12 -6.76 -34.02
N GLU A 197 -15.42 -5.93 -34.79
CA GLU A 197 -15.94 -5.33 -36.02
C GLU A 197 -16.41 -6.41 -37.01
N GLU A 198 -15.59 -7.44 -37.23
CA GLU A 198 -15.95 -8.56 -38.12
C GLU A 198 -17.12 -9.41 -37.60
N ALA A 199 -17.27 -9.52 -36.27
CA ALA A 199 -18.40 -10.20 -35.64
C ALA A 199 -19.70 -9.41 -35.75
N GLU A 200 -19.63 -8.07 -35.70
CA GLU A 200 -20.76 -7.19 -35.94
C GLU A 200 -21.19 -7.20 -37.42
N GLU A 201 -20.23 -7.34 -38.35
CA GLU A 201 -20.48 -7.42 -39.80
C GLU A 201 -20.96 -8.81 -40.28
N GLY A 202 -20.85 -9.85 -39.44
CA GLY A 202 -21.34 -11.21 -39.74
C GLY A 202 -20.47 -12.01 -40.71
N GLU A 203 -19.20 -11.63 -40.87
CA GLU A 203 -18.27 -12.27 -41.81
C GLU A 203 -17.56 -13.49 -41.19
N ASN A 204 -18.29 -14.60 -41.05
CA ASN A 204 -17.83 -15.83 -40.38
C ASN A 204 -16.45 -16.35 -40.83
N GLU A 205 -16.10 -16.19 -42.11
CA GLU A 205 -14.80 -16.63 -42.64
C GLU A 205 -13.63 -15.78 -42.11
N LYS A 206 -13.80 -14.46 -42.00
CA LYS A 206 -12.78 -13.55 -41.45
C LYS A 206 -12.63 -13.73 -39.94
N ILE A 207 -13.74 -13.95 -39.24
CA ILE A 207 -13.77 -14.28 -37.80
C ILE A 207 -12.91 -15.51 -37.50
N SER A 208 -13.07 -16.61 -38.26
CA SER A 208 -12.25 -17.82 -38.04
C SER A 208 -10.75 -17.55 -38.22
N VAL A 209 -10.37 -16.87 -39.30
CA VAL A 209 -8.95 -16.54 -39.58
C VAL A 209 -8.36 -15.68 -38.47
N ARG A 210 -9.15 -14.74 -37.94
CA ARG A 210 -8.70 -13.83 -36.90
C ARG A 210 -8.57 -14.50 -35.54
N ILE A 211 -9.47 -15.42 -35.19
CA ILE A 211 -9.34 -16.24 -33.97
C ILE A 211 -8.05 -17.09 -34.04
N ASP A 212 -7.79 -17.75 -35.18
CA ASP A 212 -6.57 -18.56 -35.34
C ASP A 212 -5.30 -17.68 -35.23
N ARG A 213 -5.35 -16.45 -35.76
CA ARG A 213 -4.27 -15.46 -35.61
C ARG A 213 -4.07 -15.04 -34.15
N LEU A 214 -5.16 -14.76 -33.43
CA LEU A 214 -5.11 -14.37 -32.02
C LEU A 214 -4.57 -15.50 -31.13
N GLN A 215 -4.94 -16.76 -31.40
CA GLN A 215 -4.38 -17.92 -30.70
C GLN A 215 -2.86 -18.03 -30.89
N ARG A 216 -2.35 -17.79 -32.11
CA ARG A 216 -0.90 -17.77 -32.38
C ARG A 216 -0.20 -16.63 -31.65
N LEU A 217 -0.77 -15.42 -31.66
CA LEU A 217 -0.21 -14.27 -30.94
C LEU A 217 -0.15 -14.54 -29.43
N LEU A 218 -1.21 -15.12 -28.85
CA LEU A 218 -1.22 -15.49 -27.44
C LEU A 218 -0.20 -16.59 -27.11
N ALA A 219 0.00 -17.56 -28.01
CA ALA A 219 1.02 -18.60 -27.84
C ALA A 219 2.45 -18.00 -27.89
N GLU A 220 2.73 -17.12 -28.85
CA GLU A 220 4.01 -16.41 -28.96
C GLU A 220 4.29 -15.56 -27.72
N ARG A 221 3.26 -14.85 -27.24
CA ARG A 221 3.30 -14.07 -26.01
C ARG A 221 3.63 -14.95 -24.81
N ASN A 222 2.91 -16.06 -24.61
CA ASN A 222 3.13 -16.98 -23.50
C ASN A 222 4.55 -17.58 -23.52
N GLN A 223 5.08 -17.90 -24.69
CA GLN A 223 6.46 -18.37 -24.83
C GLN A 223 7.48 -17.31 -24.43
N LYS A 224 7.29 -16.07 -24.89
CA LYS A 224 8.16 -14.93 -24.54
C LYS A 224 8.08 -14.59 -23.05
N CYS A 225 6.90 -14.59 -22.44
CA CYS A 225 6.73 -14.43 -21.00
C CYS A 225 7.47 -15.50 -20.20
N ARG A 226 7.41 -16.77 -20.62
CA ARG A 226 8.18 -17.87 -19.99
C ARG A 226 9.69 -17.68 -20.11
N ALA A 227 10.18 -17.16 -21.23
CA ALA A 227 11.59 -16.89 -21.44
C ALA A 227 12.11 -15.74 -20.56
N LEU A 228 11.28 -14.72 -20.31
CA LEU A 228 11.63 -13.55 -19.49
C LEU A 228 11.45 -13.76 -17.98
N LYS A 229 10.81 -14.87 -17.56
CA LYS A 229 10.70 -15.27 -16.14
C LYS A 229 11.93 -16.03 -15.61
N LYS A 230 12.94 -16.30 -16.46
CA LYS A 230 14.24 -16.87 -16.06
C LYS A 230 15.20 -15.78 -15.63
#